data_AF-W7J6D8-F1
#
_entry.id   AF-W7J6D8-F1
#
_cell.length_a   1.000
_cell.length_b   1.000
_cell.length_c   1.000
_cell.angle_alpha   90.00
_cell.angle_beta   90.00
_cell.angle_gamma   90.00
#
_symmetry.space_group_name_H-M   'P 1'
#
loop_
_entity.id
_entity.type
_entity.pdbx_description
1 polymer ?
#
loop_
_entity_poly.entity_id
_entity_poly.type
_entity_poly.pdbx_seq_one_letter_code
_entity_poly.pdbx_strand_id
1 'polypeptide(L)'
;MFNYESILINEDVVSEMTIEDAKKLKPYWNVQIANFKKSSKEPMFTLLQMAILLNKKDIVGYLLARRGLDINALSRNNQTALMIACDKKVPLDWIEAILKRGGDLGINIKDDYEQTALDKCNFNSKAYHLLLKYGAIEKKNCVKGKGATTKSSKFGESLWLNVCGCGSRYYK
;
A
#
# COMPACT_ATOMS: atom_id res chain seq x y z
N MET A 1 -9.76 -16.50 -25.35
CA MET A 1 -8.42 -15.99 -24.99
C MET A 1 -8.50 -14.47 -24.98
N PHE A 2 -8.32 -13.83 -23.82
CA PHE A 2 -8.24 -12.37 -23.74
C PHE A 2 -6.91 -11.93 -24.36
N ASN A 3 -6.95 -11.06 -25.37
CA ASN A 3 -5.75 -10.61 -26.07
C ASN A 3 -5.11 -9.44 -25.32
N TYR A 4 -4.32 -9.74 -24.30
CA TYR A 4 -3.69 -8.75 -23.42
C TYR A 4 -2.74 -7.78 -24.13
N GLU A 5 -2.19 -8.14 -25.30
CA GLU A 5 -1.35 -7.22 -26.09
C GLU A 5 -2.14 -6.03 -26.68
N SER A 6 -3.46 -6.16 -26.85
CA SER A 6 -4.33 -5.09 -27.35
C SER A 6 -4.84 -4.12 -26.27
N ILE A 7 -4.66 -4.45 -24.99
CA ILE A 7 -5.25 -3.72 -23.84
C ILE A 7 -4.16 -3.10 -22.95
N LEU A 8 -2.88 -3.27 -23.27
CA LEU A 8 -1.79 -2.64 -22.53
C LEU A 8 -1.94 -1.12 -22.59
N ILE A 9 -2.18 -0.50 -21.43
CA ILE A 9 -2.33 0.95 -21.31
C ILE A 9 -1.03 1.53 -20.77
N ASN A 10 -0.40 2.41 -21.53
CA ASN A 10 0.80 3.12 -21.08
C ASN A 10 0.43 4.42 -20.35
N GLU A 11 1.42 5.01 -19.69
CA GLU A 11 1.31 6.34 -19.05
C GLU A 11 0.63 7.37 -19.95
N ASP A 12 1.05 7.50 -21.22
CA ASP A 12 0.50 8.47 -22.18
C ASP A 12 -1.02 8.32 -22.33
N VAL A 13 -1.51 7.09 -22.46
CA VAL A 13 -2.93 6.80 -22.66
C VAL A 13 -3.74 7.13 -21.40
N VAL A 14 -3.22 6.81 -20.20
CA VAL A 14 -3.88 7.19 -18.94
C VAL A 14 -3.82 8.70 -18.71
N SER A 15 -2.80 9.37 -19.25
CA SER A 15 -2.64 10.83 -19.15
C SER A 15 -3.72 11.59 -19.93
N GLU A 16 -4.22 11.04 -21.04
CA GLU A 16 -5.29 11.62 -21.85
C GLU A 16 -6.67 11.00 -21.57
N MET A 17 -6.71 9.98 -20.71
CA MET A 17 -7.91 9.20 -20.45
C MET A 17 -9.06 10.03 -19.86
N THR A 18 -10.24 9.87 -20.45
CA THR A 18 -11.48 10.46 -19.94
C THR A 18 -12.24 9.48 -19.04
N ILE A 19 -13.25 9.98 -18.32
CA ILE A 19 -14.15 9.15 -17.50
C ILE A 19 -14.91 8.12 -18.37
N GLU A 20 -15.18 8.44 -19.63
CA GLU A 20 -15.87 7.54 -20.56
C GLU A 20 -15.00 6.34 -20.96
N ASP A 21 -13.70 6.54 -21.11
CA ASP A 21 -12.78 5.46 -21.40
C ASP A 21 -12.59 4.55 -20.19
N ALA A 22 -12.53 5.14 -18.99
CA ALA A 22 -12.55 4.38 -17.74
C ALA A 22 -13.82 3.51 -17.59
N LYS A 23 -14.98 3.94 -18.13
CA LYS A 23 -16.21 3.12 -18.18
C LYS A 23 -16.06 1.91 -19.10
N LYS A 24 -15.49 2.08 -20.29
CA LYS A 24 -15.28 0.99 -21.26
C LYS A 24 -14.36 -0.09 -20.67
N LEU A 25 -13.40 0.32 -19.84
CA LEU A 25 -12.45 -0.57 -19.15
C LEU A 25 -13.01 -1.30 -17.93
N LYS A 26 -14.31 -1.19 -17.63
CA LYS A 26 -14.95 -1.86 -16.49
C LYS A 26 -14.61 -3.35 -16.33
N PRO A 27 -14.57 -4.18 -17.39
CA PRO A 27 -14.20 -5.59 -17.25
C PRO A 27 -12.75 -5.82 -16.77
N TYR A 28 -11.88 -4.81 -16.94
CA TYR A 28 -10.44 -4.90 -16.72
C TYR A 28 -9.96 -4.12 -15.49
N TRP A 29 -10.86 -3.50 -14.72
CA TRP A 29 -10.47 -2.68 -13.55
C TRP A 29 -9.61 -3.42 -12.53
N ASN A 30 -9.85 -4.72 -12.35
CA ASN A 30 -9.16 -5.55 -11.37
C ASN A 30 -7.98 -6.33 -11.98
N VAL A 31 -7.69 -6.11 -13.26
CA VAL A 31 -6.64 -6.78 -14.00
C VAL A 31 -5.44 -5.85 -14.10
N GLN A 32 -4.24 -6.43 -14.06
CA GLN A 32 -3.01 -5.71 -14.38
C GLN A 32 -3.02 -5.44 -15.89
N ILE A 33 -3.27 -4.19 -16.27
CA ILE A 33 -3.33 -3.76 -17.68
C ILE A 33 -2.42 -2.56 -17.97
N ALA A 34 -1.91 -1.88 -16.94
CA ALA A 34 -1.21 -0.63 -17.09
C ALA A 34 0.29 -0.77 -16.86
N ASN A 35 1.07 0.02 -17.60
CA ASN A 35 2.52 0.10 -17.43
C ASN A 35 3.00 1.56 -17.46
N PHE A 36 3.99 1.85 -16.62
CA PHE A 36 4.63 3.16 -16.51
C PHE A 36 5.70 3.39 -17.60
N LYS A 37 6.40 2.32 -18.06
CA LYS A 37 7.48 2.46 -19.05
C LYS A 37 7.13 1.78 -20.37
N LYS A 38 7.14 2.55 -21.47
CA LYS A 38 6.91 2.07 -22.84
C LYS A 38 7.85 0.92 -23.28
N SER A 39 9.05 0.82 -22.68
CA SER A 39 10.02 -0.23 -23.00
C SER A 39 9.71 -1.59 -22.37
N SER A 40 8.87 -1.63 -21.33
CA SER A 40 8.51 -2.88 -20.65
C SER A 40 7.24 -3.44 -21.29
N LYS A 41 7.20 -4.74 -21.57
CA LYS A 41 6.06 -5.38 -22.24
C LYS A 41 5.01 -5.94 -21.27
N GLU A 42 5.28 -5.88 -19.97
CA GLU A 42 4.46 -6.53 -18.97
C GLU A 42 3.65 -5.51 -18.18
N PRO A 43 2.32 -5.69 -18.08
CA PRO A 43 1.50 -4.82 -17.26
C PRO A 43 1.90 -4.96 -15.79
N MET A 44 2.12 -3.84 -15.13
CA MET A 44 2.60 -3.78 -13.75
C MET A 44 1.50 -3.36 -12.78
N PHE A 45 0.56 -2.54 -13.24
CA PHE A 45 -0.41 -1.86 -12.39
C PHE A 45 -1.85 -2.10 -12.84
N THR A 46 -2.76 -2.03 -11.87
CA THR A 46 -4.20 -1.90 -12.15
C THR A 46 -4.54 -0.47 -12.57
N LEU A 47 -5.73 -0.29 -13.15
CA LEU A 47 -6.18 1.04 -13.59
C LEU A 47 -6.21 2.05 -12.44
N LEU A 48 -6.67 1.63 -11.25
CA LEU A 48 -6.70 2.50 -10.07
C LEU A 48 -5.29 2.91 -9.65
N GLN A 49 -4.36 1.97 -9.58
CA GLN A 49 -2.98 2.22 -9.17
C GLN A 49 -2.30 3.21 -10.13
N MET A 50 -2.50 3.03 -11.44
CA MET A 50 -1.96 3.95 -12.44
C MET A 50 -2.57 5.35 -12.35
N ALA A 51 -3.89 5.45 -12.11
CA ALA A 51 -4.55 6.73 -11.90
C ALA A 51 -4.02 7.47 -10.65
N ILE A 52 -3.69 6.72 -9.59
CA ILE A 52 -3.04 7.27 -8.38
C ILE A 52 -1.62 7.76 -8.72
N LEU A 53 -0.83 6.97 -9.45
CA LEU A 53 0.53 7.33 -9.87
C LEU A 53 0.57 8.62 -10.70
N LEU A 54 -0.39 8.80 -11.60
CA LEU A 54 -0.51 9.98 -12.46
C LEU A 54 -1.30 11.14 -11.83
N ASN A 55 -1.69 11.00 -10.56
CA ASN A 55 -2.45 12.00 -9.82
C ASN A 55 -3.77 12.42 -10.53
N LYS A 56 -4.45 11.48 -11.19
CA LYS A 56 -5.68 11.71 -11.95
C LYS A 56 -6.91 11.70 -11.04
N LYS A 57 -7.17 12.84 -10.38
CA LYS A 57 -8.22 12.97 -9.37
C LYS A 57 -9.60 12.52 -9.84
N ASP A 58 -10.00 12.92 -11.03
CA ASP A 58 -11.33 12.61 -11.57
C ASP A 58 -11.51 11.11 -11.81
N ILE A 59 -10.47 10.46 -12.33
CA ILE A 59 -10.46 9.00 -12.58
C ILE A 59 -10.44 8.25 -11.25
N VAL A 60 -9.59 8.64 -10.30
CA VAL A 60 -9.51 8.02 -8.97
C VAL A 60 -10.86 8.14 -8.26
N GLY A 61 -11.44 9.34 -8.21
CA GLY A 61 -12.75 9.57 -7.60
C GLY A 61 -13.84 8.76 -8.28
N TYR A 62 -13.85 8.70 -9.61
CA TYR A 62 -14.79 7.87 -10.37
C TYR A 62 -14.66 6.38 -10.05
N LEU A 63 -13.44 5.83 -10.06
CA LEU A 63 -13.18 4.42 -9.80
C LEU A 63 -13.57 4.05 -8.36
N LEU A 64 -13.13 4.85 -7.38
CA LEU A 64 -13.47 4.65 -5.96
C LEU A 64 -14.97 4.84 -5.68
N ALA A 65 -15.72 5.52 -6.54
CA ALA A 65 -17.17 5.64 -6.42
C ALA A 65 -17.95 4.43 -6.99
N ARG A 66 -17.32 3.53 -7.76
CA ARG A 66 -18.01 2.42 -8.43
C ARG A 66 -17.93 1.10 -7.66
N ARG A 67 -18.97 0.28 -7.79
CA ARG A 67 -19.00 -1.09 -7.23
C ARG A 67 -18.31 -2.06 -8.21
N GLY A 68 -17.66 -3.08 -7.68
CA GLY A 68 -16.95 -4.11 -8.44
C GLY A 68 -15.46 -3.85 -8.66
N LEU A 69 -14.95 -2.69 -8.23
CA LEU A 69 -13.52 -2.43 -8.15
C LEU A 69 -12.95 -3.13 -6.91
N ASP A 70 -11.94 -3.96 -7.12
CA ASP A 70 -11.13 -4.56 -6.06
C ASP A 70 -10.04 -3.58 -5.64
N ILE A 71 -10.18 -3.04 -4.44
CA ILE A 71 -9.25 -2.04 -3.86
C ILE A 71 -7.94 -2.69 -3.42
N ASN A 72 -7.99 -3.98 -3.07
CA ASN A 72 -6.85 -4.73 -2.58
C ASN A 72 -6.11 -5.46 -3.70
N ALA A 73 -6.49 -5.22 -4.96
CA ALA A 73 -5.81 -5.75 -6.12
C ALA A 73 -4.32 -5.41 -6.08
N LEU A 74 -3.51 -6.43 -6.34
CA LEU A 74 -2.06 -6.36 -6.25
C LEU A 74 -1.45 -5.96 -7.59
N SER A 75 -0.44 -5.09 -7.52
CA SER A 75 0.47 -4.85 -8.65
C SER A 75 1.38 -6.06 -8.86
N ARG A 76 2.18 -6.06 -9.93
CA ARG A 76 3.17 -7.12 -10.18
C ARG A 76 4.19 -7.26 -9.04
N ASN A 77 4.48 -6.18 -8.32
CA ASN A 77 5.41 -6.17 -7.18
C ASN A 77 4.70 -6.46 -5.85
N ASN A 78 3.50 -7.07 -5.91
CA ASN A 78 2.62 -7.30 -4.78
C ASN A 78 2.22 -6.03 -4.01
N GLN A 79 2.18 -4.87 -4.67
CA GLN A 79 1.81 -3.61 -4.03
C GLN A 79 0.31 -3.38 -4.12
N THR A 80 -0.30 -2.92 -3.02
CA THR A 80 -1.70 -2.47 -3.00
C THR A 80 -1.81 -1.00 -3.43
N ALA A 81 -3.02 -0.58 -3.81
CA ALA A 81 -3.29 0.83 -4.12
C ALA A 81 -2.92 1.77 -2.94
N LEU A 82 -3.10 1.30 -1.70
CA LEU A 82 -2.78 2.03 -0.48
C LEU A 82 -1.27 2.25 -0.29
N MET A 83 -0.44 1.25 -0.60
CA MET A 83 1.02 1.39 -0.57
C MET A 83 1.50 2.46 -1.55
N ILE A 84 0.97 2.43 -2.79
CA ILE A 84 1.31 3.39 -3.84
C ILE A 84 0.86 4.80 -3.45
N ALA A 85 -0.34 4.93 -2.87
CA ALA A 85 -0.86 6.19 -2.35
C ALA A 85 0.08 6.79 -1.29
N CYS A 86 0.59 5.97 -0.36
CA CYS A 86 1.54 6.44 0.64
C CYS A 86 2.91 6.82 0.07
N ASP A 87 3.46 6.01 -0.83
CA ASP A 87 4.75 6.26 -1.49
C ASP A 87 4.71 7.58 -2.30
N LYS A 88 3.62 7.80 -3.03
CA LYS A 88 3.41 9.03 -3.83
C LYS A 88 2.95 10.24 -3.02
N LYS A 89 2.73 10.09 -1.71
CA LYS A 89 2.27 11.18 -0.81
C LYS A 89 1.01 11.86 -1.34
N VAL A 90 0.06 11.06 -1.81
CA VAL A 90 -1.21 11.58 -2.36
C VAL A 90 -2.07 12.22 -1.26
N PRO A 91 -3.10 13.01 -1.63
CA PRO A 91 -3.99 13.63 -0.65
C PRO A 91 -4.63 12.60 0.29
N LEU A 92 -4.80 13.01 1.56
CA LEU A 92 -5.45 12.19 2.59
C LEU A 92 -6.83 11.69 2.19
N ASP A 93 -7.59 12.51 1.47
CA ASP A 93 -8.94 12.18 1.00
C ASP A 93 -8.96 10.89 0.18
N TRP A 94 -7.90 10.58 -0.56
CA TRP A 94 -7.81 9.35 -1.36
C TRP A 94 -7.53 8.14 -0.48
N ILE A 95 -6.61 8.28 0.47
CA ILE A 95 -6.28 7.24 1.44
C ILE A 95 -7.54 6.91 2.26
N GLU A 96 -8.27 7.93 2.70
CA GLU A 96 -9.56 7.75 3.37
C GLU A 96 -10.59 7.06 2.50
N ALA A 97 -10.73 7.46 1.23
CA ALA A 97 -11.68 6.85 0.31
C ALA A 97 -11.35 5.37 0.02
N ILE A 98 -10.07 5.04 -0.13
CA ILE A 98 -9.57 3.67 -0.29
C ILE A 98 -9.89 2.84 0.95
N LEU A 99 -9.60 3.36 2.15
CA LEU A 99 -9.87 2.64 3.40
C LEU A 99 -11.36 2.46 3.66
N LYS A 100 -12.20 3.50 3.47
CA LYS A 100 -13.67 3.40 3.59
C LYS A 100 -14.28 2.37 2.64
N ARG A 101 -13.60 2.05 1.55
CA ARG A 101 -14.03 1.08 0.54
C ARG A 101 -13.62 -0.37 0.84
N GLY A 102 -12.96 -0.65 1.96
CA GLY A 102 -12.48 -1.99 2.30
C GLY A 102 -10.97 -2.18 2.07
N GLY A 103 -10.22 -1.10 1.88
CA GLY A 103 -8.75 -1.14 1.78
C GLY A 103 -8.06 -1.51 3.10
N ASP A 104 -8.79 -1.52 4.22
CA ASP A 104 -8.32 -1.99 5.52
C ASP A 104 -8.01 -3.50 5.53
N LEU A 105 -8.74 -4.30 4.73
CA LEU A 105 -8.49 -5.74 4.62
C LEU A 105 -7.09 -6.06 4.08
N GLY A 106 -6.57 -5.20 3.19
CA GLY A 106 -5.25 -5.33 2.58
C GLY A 106 -4.16 -4.48 3.25
N ILE A 107 -4.44 -3.85 4.40
CA ILE A 107 -3.53 -2.84 5.00
C ILE A 107 -2.18 -3.42 5.43
N ASN A 108 -2.18 -4.69 5.85
CA ASN A 108 -1.02 -5.43 6.36
C ASN A 108 -0.40 -6.36 5.31
N ILE A 109 -0.88 -6.30 4.06
CA ILE A 109 -0.22 -7.00 2.95
C ILE A 109 1.21 -6.46 2.85
N LYS A 110 2.14 -7.35 2.50
CA LYS A 110 3.53 -7.01 2.25
C LYS A 110 3.80 -7.06 0.76
N ASP A 111 4.53 -6.07 0.26
CA ASP A 111 5.08 -6.12 -1.09
C ASP A 111 6.28 -7.07 -1.16
N ASP A 112 6.89 -7.19 -2.35
CA ASP A 112 8.08 -8.03 -2.58
C ASP A 112 9.30 -7.60 -1.75
N TYR A 113 9.29 -6.39 -1.20
CA TYR A 113 10.33 -5.87 -0.31
C TYR A 113 9.98 -6.08 1.18
N GLU A 114 8.96 -6.88 1.47
CA GLU A 114 8.39 -7.09 2.80
C GLU A 114 7.86 -5.82 3.48
N GLN A 115 7.54 -4.79 2.71
CA GLN A 115 7.07 -3.51 3.23
C GLN A 115 5.54 -3.46 3.19
N THR A 116 4.95 -2.97 4.27
CA THR A 116 3.51 -2.71 4.39
C THR A 116 3.16 -1.30 3.90
N ALA A 117 1.87 -0.99 3.79
CA ALA A 117 1.44 0.38 3.50
C ALA A 117 2.02 1.38 4.52
N LEU A 118 2.03 1.01 5.81
CA LEU A 118 2.57 1.83 6.89
C LEU A 118 4.07 2.12 6.72
N ASP A 119 4.86 1.14 6.27
CA ASP A 119 6.30 1.28 6.04
C ASP A 119 6.64 2.25 4.89
N LYS A 120 5.73 2.40 3.91
CA LYS A 120 5.89 3.34 2.78
C LYS A 120 5.49 4.77 3.15
N CYS A 121 4.64 4.97 4.16
CA CYS A 121 4.23 6.30 4.55
C CYS A 121 5.34 7.01 5.34
N ASN A 122 5.32 8.34 5.33
CA ASN A 122 6.23 9.10 6.19
C ASN A 122 5.86 8.92 7.67
N PHE A 123 6.86 8.67 8.52
CA PHE A 123 6.69 8.49 9.96
C PHE A 123 5.98 9.71 10.58
N ASN A 124 4.99 9.47 11.43
CA ASN A 124 4.21 10.51 12.13
C ASN A 124 3.44 11.48 11.20
N SER A 125 3.20 11.09 9.95
CA SER A 125 2.30 11.83 9.06
C SER A 125 0.84 11.58 9.40
N LYS A 126 -0.05 12.47 8.96
CA LYS A 126 -1.51 12.27 9.10
C LYS A 126 -1.96 10.94 8.49
N ALA A 127 -1.41 10.55 7.33
CA ALA A 127 -1.70 9.28 6.68
C ALA A 127 -1.26 8.08 7.53
N TYR A 128 -0.08 8.17 8.15
CA TYR A 128 0.44 7.16 9.05
C TYR A 128 -0.48 6.93 10.27
N HIS A 129 -0.89 8.00 10.96
CA HIS A 129 -1.84 7.89 12.07
C HIS A 129 -3.20 7.33 11.64
N LEU A 130 -3.63 7.69 10.43
CA LEU A 130 -4.89 7.19 9.88
C LEU A 130 -4.81 5.68 9.65
N LEU A 131 -3.72 5.17 9.07
CA LEU A 131 -3.53 3.72 8.90
C LEU A 131 -3.49 2.96 10.22
N LEU A 132 -2.82 3.50 11.24
CA LEU A 132 -2.83 2.91 12.60
C LEU A 132 -4.25 2.82 13.17
N LYS A 133 -5.08 3.85 12.96
CA LYS A 133 -6.48 3.87 13.39
C LYS A 133 -7.31 2.76 12.74
N TYR A 134 -7.00 2.40 11.50
CA TYR A 134 -7.69 1.31 10.77
C TYR A 134 -7.05 -0.08 11.01
N GLY A 135 -6.07 -0.21 11.91
CA GLY A 135 -5.51 -1.50 12.30
C GLY A 135 -4.24 -1.91 11.55
N ALA A 136 -3.49 -0.96 10.99
CA ALA A 136 -2.15 -1.22 10.49
C ALA A 136 -1.23 -1.70 11.62
N ILE A 137 -0.54 -2.81 11.40
CA ILE A 137 0.41 -3.37 12.36
C ILE A 137 1.74 -2.65 12.14
N GLU A 138 2.16 -1.89 13.15
CA GLU A 138 3.53 -1.40 13.22
C GLU A 138 4.46 -2.59 13.47
N LYS A 139 5.51 -2.74 12.65
CA LYS A 139 6.60 -3.65 12.97
C LYS A 139 7.27 -3.14 14.26
N LYS A 140 6.88 -3.69 15.42
CA LYS A 140 7.71 -3.60 16.62
C LYS A 140 9.01 -4.32 16.30
N ASN A 141 10.12 -3.57 16.34
CA ASN A 141 11.52 -3.89 15.98
C ASN A 141 11.89 -3.24 14.63
N CYS A 142 12.77 -2.24 14.53
CA CYS A 142 13.88 -1.85 15.38
C CYS A 142 13.86 -0.35 15.67
N VAL A 143 14.36 -0.01 16.86
CA VAL A 143 14.81 1.33 17.23
C VAL A 143 15.72 1.89 16.12
N LYS A 144 15.17 2.65 15.16
CA LYS A 144 15.96 3.68 14.47
C LYS A 144 15.97 4.89 15.37
N GLY A 145 16.59 4.71 16.54
CA GLY A 145 16.99 5.79 17.41
C GLY A 145 18.02 6.62 16.68
N LYS A 146 17.58 7.66 15.97
CA LYS A 146 18.45 8.80 15.73
C LYS A 146 18.66 9.46 17.10
N GLY A 147 19.78 9.12 17.74
CA GLY A 147 20.28 9.79 18.93
C GLY A 147 20.09 9.03 20.24
N ALA A 148 20.96 8.04 20.50
CA ALA A 148 21.46 7.80 21.85
C ALA A 148 22.89 7.30 21.72
N THR A 149 23.77 7.95 22.46
CA THR A 149 25.22 7.90 22.38
C THR A 149 25.78 6.49 22.57
N THR A 150 26.88 6.24 21.85
CA THR A 150 27.88 5.24 22.22
C THR A 150 28.32 5.49 23.67
N LYS A 151 27.76 4.76 24.61
CA LYS A 151 28.46 4.43 25.85
C LYS A 151 28.74 2.94 25.84
N SER A 152 29.94 2.63 25.37
CA SER A 152 30.64 1.40 25.67
C SER A 152 30.79 1.29 27.19
N SER A 153 29.94 0.51 27.83
CA SER A 153 30.21 0.00 29.18
C SER A 153 30.07 -1.52 29.15
N LYS A 154 31.23 -2.12 28.91
CA LYS A 154 31.71 -3.44 29.32
C LYS A 154 30.66 -4.51 29.67
N PHE A 155 30.60 -5.47 28.75
CA PHE A 155 30.61 -6.92 28.96
C PHE A 155 30.95 -7.43 30.37
N GLY A 156 30.23 -8.47 30.79
CA GLY A 156 30.50 -9.31 31.96
C GLY A 156 29.18 -9.75 32.58
N GLU A 157 28.53 -10.77 31.99
CA GLU A 157 28.44 -12.12 32.59
C GLU A 157 27.42 -12.18 33.74
N SER A 158 26.46 -13.08 33.87
CA SER A 158 26.13 -14.35 33.25
C SER A 158 24.78 -14.78 33.83
N LEU A 159 24.18 -15.78 33.19
CA LEU A 159 23.31 -16.79 33.78
C LEU A 159 21.77 -16.61 33.79
N TRP A 160 21.16 -17.52 33.01
CA TRP A 160 20.11 -18.47 33.41
C TRP A 160 18.62 -18.11 33.21
N LEU A 161 18.01 -19.01 32.41
CA LEU A 161 16.63 -19.50 32.42
C LEU A 161 15.53 -18.52 31.95
N ASN A 162 14.93 -18.68 30.77
CA ASN A 162 14.15 -19.81 30.26
C ASN A 162 12.78 -19.98 30.97
N VAL A 163 11.76 -20.16 30.12
CA VAL A 163 10.44 -20.74 30.38
C VAL A 163 9.30 -19.80 30.83
N CYS A 164 8.47 -19.50 29.82
CA CYS A 164 7.00 -19.44 29.80
C CYS A 164 6.23 -19.42 31.13
N GLY A 165 5.37 -18.41 31.27
CA GLY A 165 4.28 -18.40 32.24
C GLY A 165 3.40 -17.16 32.15
N CYS A 166 2.58 -17.04 31.10
CA CYS A 166 1.44 -16.12 31.14
C CYS A 166 0.35 -16.72 32.04
N GLY A 167 0.51 -16.57 33.35
CA GLY A 167 -0.50 -16.87 34.36
C GLY A 167 -0.90 -15.56 35.05
N SER A 168 -2.08 -15.06 34.70
CA SER A 168 -2.70 -13.93 35.38
C SER A 168 -2.98 -14.25 36.86
N ARG A 169 -2.81 -13.22 37.70
CA ARG A 169 -3.60 -12.83 38.89
C ARG A 169 -2.77 -12.65 40.15
N TYR A 170 -2.76 -11.37 40.56
CA TYR A 170 -2.86 -10.87 41.94
C TYR A 170 -3.22 -11.92 43.00
N TYR A 171 -2.51 -11.97 44.13
CA TYR A 171 -2.91 -11.33 45.40
C TYR A 171 -1.92 -11.66 46.54
N LYS A 172 -1.65 -10.60 47.33
CA LYS A 172 -1.07 -10.51 48.69
C LYS A 172 0.33 -11.04 48.96
#